data_AF-A0A7D8UW55-F1
#
_entry.id   AF-A0A7D8UW55-F1
#
_cell.length_a   1.000
_cell.length_b   1.000
_cell.length_c   1.000
_cell.angle_alpha   90.00
_cell.angle_beta   90.00
_cell.angle_gamma   90.00
#
_symmetry.space_group_name_H-M   'P 1'
#
loop_
_entity.id
_entity.type
_entity.pdbx_description
1 polymer ?
#
loop_
_entity_poly.entity_id
_entity_poly.type
_entity_poly.pdbx_seq_one_letter_code
_entity_poly.pdbx_strand_id
1 'polypeptide(L)'
;MFSRATIFVFHLYLSSITEAATLPNDESGSRQFSPRKSTFITTKTLPFIVNGSALPDVNFDIGESFSGLLPIDDTDKELFFWFMPSRNPSSNNEITIWLNGGPGCSSLYGFFREQGPVLWRPGNFAPTANPWTWVNQTNMVWIDQPVGAGFSQGTPNVTSSEEVAIQFLAFWKNLVDLFGLDHRKVFITGESYAGQYILYIAAAMLDQHNEKYFNVSGIMMYDPSFGWYDLAMQPIFIIEAPLVVMIHSSPTALYFHRGPLPLVPGLGPDGKVTSECDIYNEIYLANMELNPCFDIYEIGKLCPKPWDVLESPEYYNGNMPPNFEPYFNRTKVKAAIHAPLDSHWELCTSRPVFTNYTDLSSPSGITGGPLQRVIEATNNVVIRHGTMDMILMVNGSLLTLQNLTWNGVQGFSSPPSKPFIAPKATDRIAGFSGGSRVLGLWVQERGLSFCTVELSGHEVPAYQPSAAFRQLEYLLGRIDNLTIAGDFVEDTWLIEKGRPVDQMHDHPIEDC
;
A
#
# COMPACT_ATOMS: atom_id res chain seq x y z
N MET A 1 -32.57 -24.78 58.30
CA MET A 1 -32.74 -25.22 56.89
C MET A 1 -32.03 -24.24 55.99
N PHE A 2 -30.77 -24.52 55.64
CA PHE A 2 -30.03 -23.88 54.56
C PHE A 2 -29.25 -25.00 53.88
N SER A 3 -29.46 -25.20 52.57
CA SER A 3 -28.96 -26.34 51.79
C SER A 3 -27.84 -25.85 50.86
N ARG A 4 -26.59 -26.22 51.15
CA ARG A 4 -25.76 -27.23 50.43
C ARG A 4 -25.41 -26.88 48.99
N ALA A 5 -24.19 -26.38 48.77
CA ALA A 5 -23.07 -27.09 48.12
C ALA A 5 -22.02 -26.09 47.57
N THR A 6 -21.16 -25.62 48.47
CA THR A 6 -19.86 -25.02 48.14
C THR A 6 -18.82 -25.83 48.91
N ILE A 7 -17.65 -26.04 48.30
CA ILE A 7 -16.48 -26.79 48.83
C ILE A 7 -16.51 -28.29 48.51
N PHE A 8 -15.87 -28.66 47.40
CA PHE A 8 -14.89 -29.76 47.28
C PHE A 8 -14.48 -29.84 45.80
N VAL A 9 -13.33 -29.26 45.44
CA VAL A 9 -12.28 -29.74 44.50
C VAL A 9 -11.29 -28.57 44.38
N PHE A 10 -10.53 -28.32 45.43
CA PHE A 10 -9.32 -27.50 45.44
C PHE A 10 -8.28 -28.39 46.10
N HIS A 11 -7.64 -29.29 45.34
CA HIS A 11 -6.41 -30.05 45.66
C HIS A 11 -6.33 -31.26 44.71
N LEU A 12 -5.93 -31.03 43.46
CA LEU A 12 -5.35 -32.03 42.54
C LEU A 12 -5.08 -31.34 41.19
N TYR A 13 -4.07 -30.47 41.12
CA TYR A 13 -3.37 -30.10 39.87
C TYR A 13 -2.11 -29.29 40.25
N LEU A 14 -1.26 -29.90 41.08
CA LEU A 14 0.08 -29.41 41.43
C LEU A 14 0.96 -30.66 41.63
N SER A 15 1.25 -31.35 40.54
CA SER A 15 2.29 -32.40 40.45
C SER A 15 2.37 -32.93 39.01
N SER A 16 2.91 -32.11 38.11
CA SER A 16 3.57 -32.54 36.86
C SER A 16 3.95 -31.29 36.05
N ILE A 17 4.89 -30.50 36.57
CA ILE A 17 5.60 -29.50 35.77
C ILE A 17 7.10 -29.79 35.91
N THR A 18 7.50 -30.97 35.47
CA THR A 18 8.90 -31.34 35.24
C THR A 18 8.94 -32.34 34.10
N GLU A 19 8.60 -31.88 32.91
CA GLU A 19 9.07 -32.48 31.67
C GLU A 19 9.15 -31.34 30.65
N ALA A 20 10.38 -30.95 30.34
CA ALA A 20 10.65 -30.08 29.21
C ALA A 20 10.14 -30.81 27.97
N ALA A 21 9.00 -30.37 27.44
CA ALA A 21 8.56 -30.77 26.12
C ALA A 21 9.61 -30.25 25.14
N THR A 22 10.52 -31.13 24.72
CA THR A 22 11.32 -30.93 23.52
C THR A 22 10.32 -30.71 22.39
N LEU A 23 10.25 -29.47 21.91
CA LEU A 23 9.56 -29.13 20.67
C LEU A 23 10.06 -30.12 19.59
N PRO A 24 9.16 -30.70 18.78
CA PRO A 24 9.62 -31.47 17.63
C PRO A 24 10.54 -30.55 16.83
N ASN A 25 11.75 -31.01 16.52
CA ASN A 25 12.55 -30.39 15.48
C ASN A 25 11.70 -30.44 14.21
N ASP A 26 11.03 -29.34 13.92
CA ASP A 26 10.54 -29.09 12.58
C ASP A 26 11.80 -28.87 11.75
N GLU A 27 12.32 -29.95 11.19
CA GLU A 27 13.18 -29.90 10.01
C GLU A 27 12.33 -29.31 8.87
N SER A 28 11.99 -28.03 9.00
CA SER A 28 11.63 -27.17 7.89
C SER A 28 12.89 -27.09 7.04
N GLY A 29 13.03 -28.06 6.15
CA GLY A 29 14.06 -28.09 5.14
C GLY A 29 14.13 -26.69 4.53
N SER A 30 15.29 -26.05 4.68
CA SER A 30 15.57 -24.78 4.06
C SER A 30 15.16 -24.88 2.59
N ARG A 31 14.11 -24.15 2.22
CA ARG A 31 13.60 -24.16 0.85
C ARG A 31 14.68 -23.56 -0.03
N GLN A 32 15.56 -24.40 -0.57
CA GLN A 32 16.58 -23.99 -1.52
C GLN A 32 15.88 -23.58 -2.82
N PHE A 33 15.71 -22.28 -2.96
CA PHE A 33 15.54 -21.62 -4.24
C PHE A 33 16.67 -22.13 -5.15
N SER A 34 16.32 -22.80 -6.26
CA SER A 34 17.32 -23.12 -7.27
C SER A 34 17.80 -21.78 -7.85
N PRO A 35 19.08 -21.39 -7.72
CA PRO A 35 19.50 -20.05 -8.10
C PRO A 35 19.38 -19.92 -9.61
N ARG A 36 18.38 -19.18 -10.08
CA ARG A 36 18.45 -18.61 -11.42
C ARG A 36 19.66 -17.70 -11.42
N LYS A 37 20.52 -17.80 -12.44
CA LYS A 37 21.62 -16.86 -12.59
C LYS A 37 21.03 -15.45 -12.68
N SER A 38 21.32 -14.61 -11.71
CA SER A 38 20.84 -13.23 -11.67
C SER A 38 21.20 -12.50 -12.95
N THR A 39 20.23 -11.81 -13.53
CA THR A 39 20.45 -10.88 -14.64
C THR A 39 20.78 -9.47 -14.16
N PHE A 40 20.57 -9.18 -12.87
CA PHE A 40 20.72 -7.85 -12.29
C PHE A 40 22.05 -7.67 -11.53
N ILE A 41 22.75 -8.75 -11.19
CA ILE A 41 24.11 -8.69 -10.63
C ILE A 41 25.11 -8.39 -11.76
N THR A 42 25.65 -7.18 -11.76
CA THR A 42 26.66 -6.67 -12.70
C THR A 42 27.71 -5.88 -11.93
N THR A 43 28.84 -5.53 -12.54
CA THR A 43 29.86 -4.69 -11.91
C THR A 43 29.30 -3.35 -11.39
N LYS A 44 28.27 -2.79 -12.05
CA LYS A 44 27.64 -1.53 -11.65
C LYS A 44 26.73 -1.69 -10.43
N THR A 45 26.07 -2.84 -10.29
CA THR A 45 25.08 -3.08 -9.23
C THR A 45 25.66 -3.75 -7.99
N LEU A 46 26.90 -4.26 -8.05
CA LEU A 46 27.63 -4.83 -6.90
C LEU A 46 27.55 -3.98 -5.62
N PRO A 47 27.71 -2.63 -5.67
CA PRO A 47 27.67 -1.81 -4.46
C PRO A 47 26.31 -1.78 -3.76
N PHE A 48 25.24 -2.17 -4.45
CA PHE A 48 23.87 -2.07 -3.94
C PHE A 48 23.33 -3.43 -3.44
N ILE A 49 24.05 -4.54 -3.61
CA ILE A 49 23.53 -5.88 -3.29
C ILE A 49 23.25 -6.01 -1.79
N VAL A 50 22.02 -6.38 -1.45
CA VAL A 50 21.62 -6.72 -0.08
C VAL A 50 21.72 -8.23 0.11
N ASN A 51 22.34 -8.67 1.20
CA ASN A 51 22.34 -10.08 1.57
C ASN A 51 20.99 -10.45 2.21
N GLY A 52 20.04 -10.91 1.39
CA GLY A 52 18.67 -11.23 1.82
C GLY A 52 18.56 -12.31 2.90
N SER A 53 19.57 -13.17 3.04
CA SER A 53 19.61 -14.23 4.08
C SER A 53 20.26 -13.76 5.39
N ALA A 54 20.80 -12.55 5.44
CA ALA A 54 21.53 -12.00 6.60
C ALA A 54 21.00 -10.62 7.01
N LEU A 55 19.77 -10.29 6.64
CA LEU A 55 19.12 -9.06 7.07
C LEU A 55 18.87 -9.13 8.59
N PRO A 56 19.29 -8.14 9.39
CA PRO A 56 19.19 -8.22 10.85
C PRO A 56 17.75 -8.47 11.32
N ASP A 57 17.60 -9.35 12.31
CA ASP A 57 16.32 -9.76 12.93
C ASP A 57 15.29 -10.42 11.99
N VAL A 58 15.65 -10.65 10.71
CA VAL A 58 14.85 -11.41 9.75
C VAL A 58 15.49 -12.79 9.58
N ASN A 59 14.83 -13.83 10.08
CA ASN A 59 15.37 -15.20 10.14
C ASN A 59 15.06 -16.06 8.90
N PHE A 60 14.59 -15.44 7.82
CA PHE A 60 14.29 -16.08 6.54
C PHE A 60 14.91 -15.28 5.39
N ASP A 61 15.18 -15.95 4.28
CA ASP A 61 15.73 -15.30 3.10
C ASP A 61 14.66 -14.50 2.35
N ILE A 62 14.86 -13.19 2.21
CA ILE A 62 13.98 -12.34 1.40
C ILE A 62 14.25 -12.48 -0.10
N GLY A 63 15.40 -13.06 -0.46
CA GLY A 63 15.85 -13.25 -1.85
C GLY A 63 16.76 -12.12 -2.34
N GLU A 64 17.05 -12.15 -3.64
CA GLU A 64 17.87 -11.14 -4.30
C GLU A 64 17.24 -9.76 -4.20
N SER A 65 18.01 -8.78 -3.73
CA SER A 65 17.59 -7.39 -3.70
C SER A 65 18.77 -6.43 -3.72
N PHE A 66 18.47 -5.18 -4.06
CA PHE A 66 19.45 -4.10 -4.18
C PHE A 66 18.89 -2.85 -3.51
N SER A 67 19.70 -2.15 -2.72
CA SER A 67 19.28 -0.89 -2.11
C SER A 67 20.44 0.07 -1.94
N GLY A 68 20.11 1.36 -1.84
CA GLY A 68 21.08 2.43 -1.65
C GLY A 68 20.57 3.75 -2.21
N LEU A 69 21.47 4.73 -2.29
CA LEU A 69 21.19 6.05 -2.82
C LEU A 69 21.53 6.14 -4.30
N LEU A 70 20.68 6.83 -5.07
CA LEU A 70 21.01 7.27 -6.43
C LEU A 70 20.88 8.78 -6.55
N PRO A 71 21.86 9.44 -7.20
CA PRO A 71 21.81 10.88 -7.40
C PRO A 71 20.69 11.28 -8.35
N ILE A 72 20.16 12.48 -8.13
CA ILE A 72 19.14 13.11 -8.99
C ILE A 72 19.63 14.42 -9.61
N ASP A 73 20.74 14.95 -9.13
CA ASP A 73 21.43 16.11 -9.67
C ASP A 73 22.95 16.00 -9.46
N ASP A 74 23.70 16.98 -9.94
CA ASP A 74 25.16 17.06 -9.78
C ASP A 74 25.59 17.63 -8.40
N THR A 75 24.65 17.74 -7.45
CA THR A 75 24.88 18.30 -6.12
C THR A 75 24.88 17.21 -5.05
N ASP A 76 24.02 17.32 -4.03
CA ASP A 76 23.96 16.47 -2.86
C ASP A 76 22.62 15.70 -2.76
N LYS A 77 21.74 15.82 -3.75
CA LYS A 77 20.41 15.20 -3.69
C LYS A 77 20.43 13.80 -4.25
N GLU A 78 19.97 12.87 -3.42
CA GLU A 78 19.89 11.46 -3.76
C GLU A 78 18.59 10.87 -3.21
N LEU A 79 17.96 9.98 -3.97
CA LEU A 79 16.80 9.22 -3.48
C LEU A 79 17.22 7.81 -3.10
N PHE A 80 16.73 7.34 -1.96
CA PHE A 80 16.93 5.97 -1.50
C PHE A 80 15.93 5.05 -2.18
N PHE A 81 16.42 3.89 -2.61
CA PHE A 81 15.58 2.85 -3.23
C PHE A 81 15.85 1.49 -2.61
N TRP A 82 14.86 0.61 -2.72
CA TRP A 82 15.03 -0.82 -2.56
C TRP A 82 14.36 -1.51 -3.75
N PHE A 83 15.15 -2.20 -4.57
CA PHE A 83 14.72 -2.93 -5.76
C PHE A 83 14.79 -4.44 -5.53
N MET A 84 13.73 -5.15 -5.91
CA MET A 84 13.63 -6.60 -5.84
C MET A 84 13.15 -7.18 -7.18
N PRO A 85 14.00 -7.95 -7.86
CA PRO A 85 13.60 -8.72 -9.03
C PRO A 85 12.46 -9.68 -8.73
N SER A 86 11.57 -9.86 -9.70
CA SER A 86 10.43 -10.76 -9.56
C SER A 86 10.88 -12.20 -9.37
N ARG A 87 10.18 -12.92 -8.50
CA ARG A 87 10.27 -14.39 -8.41
C ARG A 87 9.56 -15.05 -9.59
N ASN A 88 8.69 -14.32 -10.28
CA ASN A 88 8.01 -14.78 -11.47
C ASN A 88 8.90 -14.58 -12.72
N PRO A 89 9.30 -15.66 -13.41
CA PRO A 89 10.16 -15.56 -14.58
C PRO A 89 9.49 -14.89 -15.79
N SER A 90 8.15 -14.88 -15.85
CA SER A 90 7.37 -14.26 -16.93
C SER A 90 7.33 -12.74 -16.82
N SER A 91 7.49 -12.19 -15.62
CA SER A 91 7.42 -10.75 -15.35
C SER A 91 8.75 -10.03 -15.60
N ASN A 92 9.57 -10.57 -16.50
CA ASN A 92 10.89 -10.00 -16.77
C ASN A 92 10.85 -8.67 -17.52
N ASN A 93 9.71 -8.31 -18.13
CA ASN A 93 9.56 -7.15 -19.02
C ASN A 93 8.82 -5.95 -18.40
N GLU A 94 8.53 -6.01 -17.11
CA GLU A 94 7.79 -4.99 -16.38
C GLU A 94 8.44 -4.66 -15.05
N ILE A 95 8.17 -3.47 -14.53
CA ILE A 95 8.58 -3.03 -13.20
C ILE A 95 7.45 -2.23 -12.57
N THR A 96 7.25 -2.43 -11.28
CA THR A 96 6.24 -1.76 -10.49
C THR A 96 6.90 -0.93 -9.40
N ILE A 97 6.61 0.36 -9.41
CA ILE A 97 7.06 1.34 -8.43
C ILE A 97 6.04 1.39 -7.30
N TRP A 98 6.50 1.42 -6.05
CA TRP A 98 5.68 1.72 -4.88
C TRP A 98 6.13 3.01 -4.21
N LEU A 99 5.18 3.90 -3.96
CA LEU A 99 5.35 5.19 -3.28
C LEU A 99 4.38 5.31 -2.11
N ASN A 100 4.88 5.43 -0.87
CA ASN A 100 4.04 5.91 0.23
C ASN A 100 3.85 7.45 0.12
N GLY A 101 2.85 7.97 0.83
CA GLY A 101 2.43 9.38 0.75
C GLY A 101 3.06 10.29 1.81
N GLY A 102 2.22 10.81 2.71
CA GLY A 102 2.58 11.78 3.73
C GLY A 102 1.94 13.15 3.51
N PRO A 103 2.62 14.11 2.86
CA PRO A 103 3.86 14.01 2.08
C PRO A 103 5.13 13.76 2.91
N GLY A 104 6.11 13.05 2.34
CA GLY A 104 7.43 12.81 2.96
C GLY A 104 7.55 11.53 3.80
N CYS A 105 6.63 10.58 3.63
CA CYS A 105 6.73 9.27 4.27
C CYS A 105 7.58 8.30 3.45
N SER A 106 8.35 7.47 4.16
CA SER A 106 9.24 6.47 3.59
C SER A 106 8.45 5.32 2.96
N SER A 107 8.85 4.92 1.75
CA SER A 107 8.30 3.75 1.07
C SER A 107 8.76 2.42 1.68
N LEU A 108 9.71 2.47 2.61
CA LEU A 108 10.12 1.30 3.40
C LEU A 108 9.04 0.87 4.40
N TYR A 109 8.08 1.74 4.69
CA TYR A 109 6.88 1.37 5.42
C TYR A 109 6.09 0.31 4.66
N GLY A 110 5.72 0.56 3.40
CA GLY A 110 5.04 -0.42 2.57
C GLY A 110 5.85 -1.68 2.29
N PHE A 111 7.18 -1.60 2.32
CA PHE A 111 8.04 -2.79 2.28
C PHE A 111 7.82 -3.71 3.49
N PHE A 112 7.78 -3.17 4.72
CA PHE A 112 7.73 -3.96 5.96
C PHE A 112 6.33 -4.20 6.52
N ARG A 113 5.32 -3.48 6.03
CA ARG A 113 3.95 -3.51 6.58
C ARG A 113 2.89 -3.97 5.61
N GLU A 114 3.11 -3.78 4.33
CA GLU A 114 2.08 -3.93 3.32
C GLU A 114 2.40 -5.08 2.36
N GLN A 115 3.19 -4.81 1.32
CA GLN A 115 3.33 -5.71 0.17
C GLN A 115 4.76 -6.18 -0.12
N GLY A 116 5.75 -5.71 0.65
CA GLY A 116 7.11 -6.26 0.58
C GLY A 116 7.22 -7.68 1.13
N PRO A 117 8.41 -8.31 1.02
CA PRO A 117 8.62 -9.71 1.39
C PRO A 117 8.64 -9.95 2.91
N VAL A 118 8.71 -8.90 3.72
CA VAL A 118 8.77 -8.96 5.18
C VAL A 118 7.51 -8.28 5.74
N LEU A 119 6.81 -8.96 6.65
CA LEU A 119 5.74 -8.35 7.45
C LEU A 119 6.14 -8.29 8.91
N TRP A 120 6.30 -7.09 9.42
CA TRP A 120 6.51 -6.85 10.85
C TRP A 120 5.33 -6.07 11.43
N ARG A 121 4.35 -6.81 11.95
CA ARG A 121 3.13 -6.22 12.47
C ARG A 121 3.36 -5.56 13.83
N PRO A 122 2.62 -4.49 14.13
CA PRO A 122 2.57 -3.93 15.48
C PRO A 122 2.28 -5.00 16.52
N GLY A 123 3.01 -4.96 17.63
CA GLY A 123 2.89 -5.90 18.74
C GLY A 123 3.68 -7.21 18.56
N ASN A 124 4.22 -7.49 17.38
CA ASN A 124 4.98 -8.71 17.13
C ASN A 124 6.47 -8.54 17.42
N PHE A 125 7.06 -9.46 18.18
CA PHE A 125 8.49 -9.45 18.51
C PHE A 125 9.41 -9.80 17.34
N ALA A 126 8.89 -10.46 16.31
CA ALA A 126 9.67 -10.89 15.15
C ALA A 126 8.86 -10.72 13.86
N PRO A 127 9.52 -10.47 12.72
CA PRO A 127 8.88 -10.40 11.43
C PRO A 127 8.48 -11.79 10.92
N THR A 128 7.58 -11.81 9.96
CA THR A 128 7.15 -13.00 9.22
C THR A 128 7.31 -12.79 7.72
N ALA A 129 7.53 -13.86 6.97
CA ALA A 129 7.56 -13.76 5.51
C ALA A 129 6.17 -13.40 4.99
N ASN A 130 6.08 -12.46 4.06
CA ASN A 130 4.82 -12.07 3.45
C ASN A 130 4.40 -13.07 2.37
N PRO A 131 3.33 -13.87 2.56
CA PRO A 131 2.85 -14.76 1.52
C PRO A 131 2.20 -13.99 0.35
N TRP A 132 1.81 -12.73 0.56
CA TRP A 132 1.18 -11.85 -0.42
C TRP A 132 2.15 -10.84 -1.04
N THR A 133 3.45 -11.10 -0.98
CA THR A 133 4.42 -10.15 -1.51
C THR A 133 4.27 -9.95 -3.02
N TRP A 134 4.29 -8.69 -3.45
CA TRP A 134 4.14 -8.32 -4.86
C TRP A 134 5.35 -8.72 -5.71
N VAL A 135 6.49 -9.01 -5.08
CA VAL A 135 7.68 -9.58 -5.74
C VAL A 135 7.36 -10.92 -6.41
N ASN A 136 6.29 -11.60 -6.00
CA ASN A 136 5.80 -12.82 -6.67
C ASN A 136 5.16 -12.54 -8.05
N GLN A 137 4.81 -11.29 -8.37
CA GLN A 137 4.07 -10.95 -9.61
C GLN A 137 4.84 -10.02 -10.54
N THR A 138 5.73 -9.18 -10.02
CA THR A 138 6.44 -8.15 -10.81
C THR A 138 7.80 -7.83 -10.20
N ASN A 139 8.66 -7.14 -10.94
CA ASN A 139 9.86 -6.56 -10.36
C ASN A 139 9.41 -5.33 -9.54
N MET A 140 9.75 -5.27 -8.26
CA MET A 140 9.28 -4.23 -7.36
C MET A 140 10.40 -3.24 -7.05
N VAL A 141 10.08 -1.96 -6.98
CA VAL A 141 10.97 -0.94 -6.41
C VAL A 141 10.19 -0.02 -5.46
N TRP A 142 10.68 0.09 -4.22
CA TRP A 142 10.22 1.05 -3.23
C TRP A 142 11.18 2.23 -3.23
N ILE A 143 10.66 3.45 -3.26
CA ILE A 143 11.49 4.66 -3.39
C ILE A 143 11.08 5.65 -2.29
N ASP A 144 12.03 6.03 -1.46
CA ASP A 144 11.83 7.15 -0.54
C ASP A 144 11.89 8.45 -1.35
N GLN A 145 10.76 9.15 -1.44
CA GLN A 145 10.67 10.41 -2.17
C GLN A 145 9.60 11.29 -1.51
N PRO A 146 9.68 12.63 -1.61
CA PRO A 146 10.75 13.42 -2.23
C PRO A 146 12.07 13.43 -1.44
N VAL A 147 13.03 14.28 -1.84
CA VAL A 147 14.24 14.55 -1.05
C VAL A 147 13.87 14.85 0.41
N GLY A 148 14.53 14.19 1.36
CA GLY A 148 14.27 14.29 2.79
C GLY A 148 13.31 13.23 3.36
N ALA A 149 12.58 12.49 2.53
CA ALA A 149 11.77 11.35 2.98
C ALA A 149 12.67 10.16 3.33
N GLY A 150 12.39 9.47 4.45
CA GLY A 150 13.11 8.26 4.86
C GLY A 150 14.63 8.41 4.84
N PHE A 151 15.30 7.64 3.97
CA PHE A 151 16.75 7.71 3.79
C PHE A 151 17.23 8.65 2.69
N SER A 152 16.35 9.28 1.93
CA SER A 152 16.72 10.19 0.83
C SER A 152 17.43 11.44 1.35
N GLN A 153 18.52 11.82 0.67
CA GLN A 153 19.47 12.82 1.13
C GLN A 153 19.41 14.12 0.32
N GLY A 154 19.90 15.19 0.94
CA GLY A 154 19.99 16.54 0.37
C GLY A 154 19.03 17.53 1.02
N THR A 155 19.03 18.77 0.52
CA THR A 155 18.14 19.84 1.00
C THR A 155 16.88 19.92 0.14
N PRO A 156 15.66 19.70 0.70
CA PRO A 156 14.41 19.89 -0.03
C PRO A 156 14.30 21.32 -0.55
N ASN A 157 14.02 21.47 -1.85
CA ASN A 157 13.92 22.77 -2.50
C ASN A 157 12.71 22.89 -3.44
N VAL A 158 11.84 21.88 -3.46
CA VAL A 158 10.65 21.85 -4.30
C VAL A 158 9.51 22.61 -3.64
N THR A 159 8.61 23.15 -4.44
CA THR A 159 7.40 23.88 -4.04
C THR A 159 6.12 23.22 -4.56
N SER A 160 6.25 22.24 -5.44
CA SER A 160 5.14 21.60 -6.14
C SER A 160 5.45 20.16 -6.53
N SER A 161 4.41 19.38 -6.79
CA SER A 161 4.46 18.01 -7.26
C SER A 161 4.98 17.93 -8.71
N GLU A 162 4.84 18.98 -9.50
CA GLU A 162 5.51 19.14 -10.79
C GLU A 162 7.04 19.11 -10.63
N GLU A 163 7.59 19.85 -9.66
CA GLU A 163 9.04 19.86 -9.37
C GLU A 163 9.52 18.53 -8.78
N VAL A 164 8.71 17.90 -7.92
CA VAL A 164 8.96 16.53 -7.44
C VAL A 164 9.05 15.56 -8.62
N ALA A 165 8.13 15.65 -9.59
CA ALA A 165 8.13 14.79 -10.77
C ALA A 165 9.41 14.96 -11.59
N ILE A 166 9.90 16.19 -11.78
CA ILE A 166 11.17 16.45 -12.49
C ILE A 166 12.35 15.77 -11.79
N GLN A 167 12.45 15.90 -10.47
CA GLN A 167 13.47 15.21 -9.67
C GLN A 167 13.37 13.69 -9.78
N PHE A 168 12.14 13.17 -9.77
CA PHE A 168 11.88 11.74 -9.92
C PHE A 168 12.27 11.21 -11.30
N LEU A 169 12.07 11.98 -12.39
CA LEU A 169 12.51 11.57 -13.73
C LEU A 169 14.04 11.38 -13.80
N ALA A 170 14.80 12.23 -13.13
CA ALA A 170 16.26 12.12 -13.05
C ALA A 170 16.68 10.85 -12.30
N PHE A 171 16.09 10.62 -11.13
CA PHE A 171 16.27 9.37 -10.37
C PHE A 171 15.96 8.14 -11.23
N TRP A 172 14.78 8.13 -11.86
CA TRP A 172 14.27 6.98 -12.60
C TRP A 172 15.18 6.61 -13.76
N LYS A 173 15.68 7.61 -14.50
CA LYS A 173 16.64 7.40 -15.58
C LYS A 173 17.92 6.72 -15.07
N ASN A 174 18.45 7.19 -13.94
CA ASN A 174 19.65 6.59 -13.32
C ASN A 174 19.40 5.15 -12.86
N LEU A 175 18.22 4.86 -12.28
CA LEU A 175 17.82 3.50 -11.93
C LEU A 175 17.74 2.59 -13.16
N VAL A 176 17.11 3.06 -14.25
CA VAL A 176 16.99 2.31 -15.50
C VAL A 176 18.36 2.00 -16.10
N ASP A 177 19.26 2.98 -16.18
CA ASP A 177 20.62 2.79 -16.70
C ASP A 177 21.48 1.88 -15.79
N LEU A 178 21.26 1.91 -14.47
CA LEU A 178 21.97 1.06 -13.50
C LEU A 178 21.60 -0.42 -13.65
N PHE A 179 20.30 -0.71 -13.78
CA PHE A 179 19.78 -2.09 -13.82
C PHE A 179 19.49 -2.62 -15.22
N GLY A 180 19.69 -1.82 -16.27
CA GLY A 180 19.40 -2.21 -17.65
C GLY A 180 17.91 -2.47 -17.88
N LEU A 181 17.07 -1.55 -17.39
CA LEU A 181 15.61 -1.65 -17.43
C LEU A 181 15.00 -0.94 -18.66
N ASP A 182 15.77 -0.83 -19.74
CA ASP A 182 15.33 -0.16 -20.96
C ASP A 182 14.05 -0.82 -21.52
N HIS A 183 13.10 -0.01 -21.97
CA HIS A 183 11.84 -0.42 -22.60
C HIS A 183 10.93 -1.31 -21.73
N ARG A 184 11.16 -1.37 -20.41
CA ARG A 184 10.27 -2.08 -19.50
C ARG A 184 8.93 -1.36 -19.39
N LYS A 185 7.84 -2.12 -19.29
CA LYS A 185 6.55 -1.58 -18.89
C LYS A 185 6.66 -1.06 -17.46
N VAL A 186 6.32 0.21 -17.24
CA VAL A 186 6.40 0.84 -15.92
C VAL A 186 4.99 0.96 -15.37
N PHE A 187 4.77 0.36 -14.20
CA PHE A 187 3.56 0.55 -13.41
C PHE A 187 3.90 1.39 -12.19
N ILE A 188 3.11 2.43 -11.92
CA ILE A 188 3.36 3.31 -10.78
C ILE A 188 2.23 3.13 -9.77
N THR A 189 2.59 2.75 -8.56
CA THR A 189 1.64 2.43 -7.50
C THR A 189 2.00 3.08 -6.18
N GLY A 190 1.03 3.15 -5.27
CA GLY A 190 1.23 3.76 -3.97
C GLY A 190 -0.08 4.15 -3.31
N GLU A 191 0.01 4.96 -2.27
CA GLU A 191 -1.12 5.27 -1.42
C GLU A 191 -1.13 6.71 -0.89
N SER A 192 -2.28 7.16 -0.38
CA SER A 192 -2.40 8.42 0.36
C SER A 192 -2.01 9.63 -0.51
N TYR A 193 -1.14 10.52 -0.01
CA TYR A 193 -0.57 11.63 -0.77
C TYR A 193 0.14 11.21 -2.07
N ALA A 194 0.51 9.93 -2.23
CA ALA A 194 1.01 9.44 -3.50
C ALA A 194 -0.03 9.56 -4.63
N GLY A 195 -1.31 9.80 -4.34
CA GLY A 195 -2.28 10.26 -5.33
C GLY A 195 -1.80 11.49 -6.12
N GLN A 196 -1.18 12.47 -5.46
CA GLN A 196 -0.55 13.60 -6.14
C GLN A 196 0.73 13.15 -6.87
N TYR A 197 1.64 12.48 -6.15
CA TYR A 197 2.95 12.09 -6.70
C TYR A 197 2.83 11.22 -7.95
N ILE A 198 2.07 10.13 -7.89
CA ILE A 198 1.91 9.16 -8.96
C ILE A 198 1.36 9.83 -10.21
N LEU A 199 0.36 10.70 -10.05
CA LEU A 199 -0.27 11.36 -11.19
C LEU A 199 0.65 12.38 -11.85
N TYR A 200 1.36 13.18 -11.06
CA TYR A 200 2.33 14.14 -11.59
C TYR A 200 3.55 13.45 -12.21
N ILE A 201 4.08 12.41 -11.56
CA ILE A 201 5.20 11.60 -12.08
C ILE A 201 4.80 10.90 -13.38
N ALA A 202 3.64 10.21 -13.41
CA ALA A 202 3.17 9.49 -14.60
C ALA A 202 2.96 10.45 -15.77
N ALA A 203 2.33 11.60 -15.54
CA ALA A 203 2.15 12.60 -16.58
C ALA A 203 3.50 13.14 -17.09
N ALA A 204 4.42 13.50 -16.19
CA ALA A 204 5.74 13.98 -16.57
C ALA A 204 6.54 12.93 -17.37
N MET A 205 6.42 11.65 -17.02
CA MET A 205 7.01 10.52 -17.75
C MET A 205 6.44 10.40 -19.17
N LEU A 206 5.12 10.47 -19.31
CA LEU A 206 4.44 10.41 -20.62
C LEU A 206 4.83 11.59 -21.52
N ASP A 207 4.96 12.79 -20.94
CA ASP A 207 5.35 14.02 -21.65
C ASP A 207 6.79 13.97 -22.20
N GLN A 208 7.64 13.05 -21.72
CA GLN A 208 8.99 12.86 -22.28
C GLN A 208 8.98 12.19 -23.65
N HIS A 209 7.89 11.49 -24.03
CA HIS A 209 7.80 10.72 -25.27
C HIS A 209 9.00 9.79 -25.51
N ASN A 210 9.52 9.18 -24.44
CA ASN A 210 10.73 8.37 -24.47
C ASN A 210 10.48 7.02 -23.78
N GLU A 211 9.92 6.07 -24.52
CA GLU A 211 9.60 4.73 -24.04
C GLU A 211 10.83 3.89 -23.65
N LYS A 212 12.06 4.34 -23.99
CA LYS A 212 13.27 3.69 -23.46
C LYS A 212 13.29 3.76 -21.94
N TYR A 213 12.93 4.91 -21.38
CA TYR A 213 12.99 5.17 -19.93
C TYR A 213 11.60 5.23 -19.29
N PHE A 214 10.60 5.77 -19.99
CA PHE A 214 9.35 6.26 -19.39
C PHE A 214 8.10 5.61 -20.01
N ASN A 215 8.14 4.28 -20.21
CA ASN A 215 7.02 3.52 -20.79
C ASN A 215 5.93 3.21 -19.74
N VAL A 216 5.21 4.24 -19.30
CA VAL A 216 4.11 4.11 -18.33
C VAL A 216 2.97 3.29 -18.93
N SER A 217 2.75 2.10 -18.38
CA SER A 217 1.76 1.12 -18.86
C SER A 217 0.51 1.02 -17.98
N GLY A 218 0.52 1.65 -16.80
CA GLY A 218 -0.63 1.75 -15.93
C GLY A 218 -0.27 2.32 -14.55
N ILE A 219 -1.28 2.73 -13.81
CA ILE A 219 -1.12 3.20 -12.43
C ILE A 219 -2.17 2.60 -11.50
N MET A 220 -1.82 2.40 -10.24
CA MET A 220 -2.76 1.97 -9.21
C MET A 220 -2.54 2.70 -7.89
N MET A 221 -3.60 3.26 -7.33
CA MET A 221 -3.50 4.08 -6.12
C MET A 221 -4.50 3.60 -5.07
N TYR A 222 -4.03 3.40 -3.85
CA TYR A 222 -4.85 3.12 -2.67
C TYR A 222 -5.15 4.41 -1.93
N ASP A 223 -6.41 4.56 -1.55
CA ASP A 223 -6.93 5.62 -0.71
C ASP A 223 -6.27 6.97 -1.02
N PRO A 224 -6.34 7.46 -2.28
CA PRO A 224 -5.42 8.50 -2.72
C PRO A 224 -5.95 9.90 -2.47
N SER A 225 -5.04 10.82 -2.17
CA SER A 225 -5.30 12.26 -2.22
C SER A 225 -5.01 12.79 -3.62
N PHE A 226 -6.05 13.04 -4.40
CA PHE A 226 -5.96 13.57 -5.77
C PHE A 226 -7.01 14.64 -6.08
N GLY A 227 -8.08 14.71 -5.30
CA GLY A 227 -9.02 15.84 -5.30
C GLY A 227 -8.51 17.03 -4.49
N TRP A 228 -9.36 18.05 -4.32
CA TRP A 228 -9.10 19.07 -3.30
C TRP A 228 -9.09 18.39 -1.93
N TYR A 229 -8.06 18.67 -1.13
CA TYR A 229 -7.80 17.96 0.12
C TYR A 229 -9.02 17.92 1.04
N ASP A 230 -9.69 19.06 1.24
CA ASP A 230 -10.84 19.10 2.13
C ASP A 230 -12.06 18.42 1.50
N LEU A 231 -12.24 18.45 0.17
CA LEU A 231 -13.29 17.66 -0.49
C LEU A 231 -13.11 16.15 -0.28
N ALA A 232 -11.88 15.68 -0.14
CA ALA A 232 -11.58 14.28 0.18
C ALA A 232 -11.95 13.90 1.62
N MET A 233 -11.97 14.89 2.53
CA MET A 233 -12.21 14.76 3.96
C MET A 233 -13.62 15.14 4.41
N GLN A 234 -14.46 15.72 3.55
CA GLN A 234 -15.80 16.13 3.97
C GLN A 234 -16.75 14.93 4.10
N PRO A 235 -17.35 14.69 5.28
CA PRO A 235 -18.45 13.76 5.39
C PRO A 235 -19.67 14.40 4.71
N ILE A 236 -19.98 13.96 3.50
CA ILE A 236 -21.29 14.25 2.90
C ILE A 236 -22.31 13.39 3.65
N PHE A 237 -22.81 13.94 4.73
CA PHE A 237 -23.81 13.29 5.57
C PHE A 237 -25.15 13.18 4.83
N ILE A 238 -25.66 11.95 4.73
CA ILE A 238 -27.11 11.74 4.76
C ILE A 238 -27.44 11.31 6.18
N ILE A 239 -28.03 12.23 6.93
CA ILE A 239 -28.51 12.04 8.30
C ILE A 239 -29.61 10.97 8.27
N GLU A 240 -29.36 9.71 8.65
CA GLU A 240 -30.35 8.75 9.19
C GLU A 240 -29.67 7.45 9.76
N ALA A 241 -28.89 7.49 10.86
CA ALA A 241 -28.54 6.30 11.69
C ALA A 241 -27.66 6.66 12.93
N PRO A 242 -27.42 5.76 13.91
CA PRO A 242 -26.49 6.03 15.02
C PRO A 242 -25.01 6.06 14.57
N LEU A 243 -24.17 6.79 15.33
CA LEU A 243 -22.80 7.27 15.04
C LEU A 243 -21.82 6.32 14.30
N VAL A 244 -21.89 5.01 14.54
CA VAL A 244 -21.00 4.01 13.90
C VAL A 244 -21.48 3.59 12.51
N VAL A 245 -22.78 3.74 12.23
CA VAL A 245 -23.42 3.40 10.94
C VAL A 245 -23.44 4.63 9.99
N MET A 246 -23.22 5.83 10.51
CA MET A 246 -23.36 7.08 9.74
C MET A 246 -22.26 7.35 8.70
N ILE A 247 -21.08 6.73 8.81
CA ILE A 247 -20.01 6.86 7.81
C ILE A 247 -20.35 6.05 6.53
N HIS A 248 -21.31 5.11 6.63
CA HIS A 248 -21.68 4.18 5.55
C HIS A 248 -22.99 4.55 4.82
N SER A 249 -23.44 5.82 4.88
CA SER A 249 -24.63 6.20 4.11
C SER A 249 -24.43 5.91 2.62
N SER A 250 -25.43 5.27 2.01
CA SER A 250 -25.36 4.65 0.69
C SER A 250 -24.75 5.58 -0.35
N PRO A 251 -23.71 5.15 -1.10
CA PRO A 251 -23.04 5.97 -2.12
C PRO A 251 -24.04 6.58 -3.14
N THR A 252 -25.20 5.94 -3.33
CA THR A 252 -26.22 6.21 -4.35
C THR A 252 -26.72 7.65 -4.46
N ALA A 253 -26.76 8.43 -3.37
CA ALA A 253 -27.33 9.79 -3.43
C ALA A 253 -26.44 10.80 -4.17
N LEU A 254 -25.13 10.56 -4.20
CA LEU A 254 -24.14 11.41 -4.87
C LEU A 254 -24.03 11.14 -6.38
N TYR A 255 -24.51 9.98 -6.85
CA TYR A 255 -24.29 9.53 -8.23
C TYR A 255 -25.13 10.22 -9.30
N PHE A 256 -26.04 11.14 -8.94
CA PHE A 256 -27.06 11.62 -9.89
C PHE A 256 -27.23 13.13 -9.97
N HIS A 257 -26.24 13.93 -9.59
CA HIS A 257 -26.25 15.33 -10.01
C HIS A 257 -25.69 15.46 -11.44
N ARG A 258 -26.58 15.67 -12.43
CA ARG A 258 -26.18 16.27 -13.70
C ARG A 258 -26.08 17.78 -13.48
N GLY A 259 -24.88 18.35 -13.62
CA GLY A 259 -24.60 19.75 -13.32
C GLY A 259 -23.47 19.91 -12.30
N PRO A 260 -23.02 21.16 -12.03
CA PRO A 260 -22.01 21.40 -11.00
C PRO A 260 -22.51 20.84 -9.67
N LEU A 261 -21.67 20.05 -9.00
CA LEU A 261 -21.94 19.57 -7.64
C LEU A 261 -22.27 20.78 -6.75
N PRO A 262 -23.22 20.65 -5.80
CA PRO A 262 -23.47 21.71 -4.85
C PRO A 262 -22.16 22.04 -4.13
N LEU A 263 -21.83 23.33 -4.05
CA LEU A 263 -20.68 23.80 -3.28
C LEU A 263 -20.80 23.23 -1.88
N VAL A 264 -19.77 22.52 -1.43
CA VAL A 264 -19.65 22.15 -0.02
C VAL A 264 -19.74 23.44 0.79
N PRO A 265 -20.70 23.56 1.74
CA PRO A 265 -20.81 24.76 2.56
C PRO A 265 -19.48 25.09 3.22
N GLY A 266 -19.05 26.35 3.11
CA GLY A 266 -17.77 26.80 3.68
C GLY A 266 -16.53 26.44 2.87
N LEU A 267 -16.63 25.74 1.74
CA LEU A 267 -15.47 25.48 0.87
C LEU A 267 -15.05 26.76 0.12
N GLY A 268 -13.86 27.26 0.46
CA GLY A 268 -13.21 28.39 -0.16
C GLY A 268 -12.65 28.07 -1.55
N PRO A 269 -12.27 29.11 -2.33
CA PRO A 269 -11.63 28.94 -3.65
C PRO A 269 -10.26 28.24 -3.60
N ASP A 270 -9.63 28.23 -2.43
CA ASP A 270 -8.39 27.50 -2.12
C ASP A 270 -8.63 26.02 -1.79
N GLY A 271 -9.88 25.56 -1.88
CA GLY A 271 -10.28 24.20 -1.56
C GLY A 271 -10.27 23.91 -0.05
N LYS A 272 -10.22 24.95 0.80
CA LYS A 272 -10.26 24.81 2.25
C LYS A 272 -11.64 25.09 2.82
N VAL A 273 -12.07 24.32 3.80
CA VAL A 273 -13.34 24.55 4.50
C VAL A 273 -13.12 25.53 5.66
N THR A 274 -14.04 26.48 5.82
CA THR A 274 -13.99 27.43 6.94
C THR A 274 -14.12 26.72 8.28
N SER A 275 -13.54 27.29 9.35
CA SER A 275 -13.56 26.71 10.69
C SER A 275 -14.96 26.36 11.19
N GLU A 276 -15.97 27.14 10.81
CA GLU A 276 -17.37 26.92 11.21
C GLU A 276 -18.03 25.74 10.49
N CYS A 277 -17.38 25.19 9.45
CA CYS A 277 -17.86 24.09 8.63
C CYS A 277 -16.92 22.86 8.69
N ASP A 278 -15.88 22.88 9.54
CA ASP A 278 -14.95 21.75 9.73
C ASP A 278 -15.53 20.65 10.63
N ILE A 279 -16.65 20.09 10.17
CA ILE A 279 -17.34 18.95 10.80
C ILE A 279 -16.45 17.70 10.88
N TYR A 280 -15.47 17.57 9.97
CA TYR A 280 -14.55 16.45 9.96
C TYR A 280 -13.70 16.40 11.22
N ASN A 281 -13.05 17.52 11.55
CA ASN A 281 -12.24 17.62 12.75
C ASN A 281 -13.07 17.49 14.04
N GLU A 282 -14.31 18.02 14.06
CA GLU A 282 -15.22 17.81 15.19
C GLU A 282 -15.53 16.32 15.42
N ILE A 283 -15.84 15.57 14.36
CA ILE A 283 -16.07 14.10 14.45
C ILE A 283 -14.80 13.40 14.92
N TYR A 284 -13.64 13.75 14.36
CA TYR A 284 -12.37 13.14 14.74
C TYR A 284 -12.09 13.32 16.23
N LEU A 285 -12.19 14.55 16.74
CA LEU A 285 -11.98 14.87 18.14
C LEU A 285 -13.00 14.16 19.05
N ALA A 286 -14.27 14.10 18.65
CA ALA A 286 -15.30 13.38 19.40
C ALA A 286 -15.01 11.88 19.48
N ASN A 287 -14.54 11.26 18.39
CA ASN A 287 -14.14 9.85 18.39
C ASN A 287 -12.91 9.60 19.28
N MET A 288 -11.93 10.49 19.27
CA MET A 288 -10.76 10.43 20.15
C MET A 288 -11.14 10.56 21.64
N GLU A 289 -12.17 11.35 21.96
CA GLU A 289 -12.70 11.47 23.33
C GLU A 289 -13.38 10.16 23.79
N LEU A 290 -14.15 9.51 22.90
CA LEU A 290 -14.83 8.24 23.20
C LEU A 290 -13.87 7.04 23.22
N ASN A 291 -12.87 7.04 22.34
CA ASN A 291 -11.89 5.99 22.18
C ASN A 291 -10.50 6.63 22.05
N PRO A 292 -9.68 6.65 23.12
CA PRO A 292 -8.32 7.17 23.08
C PRO A 292 -7.40 6.43 22.09
N CYS A 293 -7.80 5.25 21.63
CA CYS A 293 -7.09 4.48 20.62
C CYS A 293 -7.71 4.58 19.22
N PHE A 294 -8.67 5.49 19.01
CA PHE A 294 -9.24 5.74 17.70
C PHE A 294 -8.14 6.06 16.68
N ASP A 295 -8.39 5.63 15.46
CA ASP A 295 -7.43 5.70 14.37
C ASP A 295 -8.16 6.13 13.09
N ILE A 296 -7.75 7.26 12.55
CA ILE A 296 -8.33 7.82 11.32
C ILE A 296 -8.02 6.96 10.09
N TYR A 297 -7.00 6.11 10.16
CA TYR A 297 -6.65 5.21 9.07
C TYR A 297 -7.47 3.91 9.11
N GLU A 298 -8.18 3.61 10.21
CA GLU A 298 -9.06 2.45 10.34
C GLU A 298 -10.13 2.67 11.42
N ILE A 299 -11.34 3.07 11.00
CA ILE A 299 -12.50 3.37 11.87
C ILE A 299 -13.16 2.13 12.50
N GLY A 300 -12.35 1.29 13.13
CA GLY A 300 -12.78 0.16 13.95
C GLY A 300 -11.75 -0.22 15.01
N LYS A 301 -10.59 0.46 15.02
CA LYS A 301 -9.49 0.13 15.90
C LYS A 301 -9.79 0.52 17.34
N LEU A 302 -9.59 -0.43 18.25
CA LEU A 302 -9.87 -0.29 19.68
C LEU A 302 -8.58 -0.43 20.49
N CYS A 303 -8.61 0.05 21.73
CA CYS A 303 -7.51 -0.14 22.66
C CYS A 303 -7.25 -1.63 22.98
N PRO A 304 -6.00 -1.99 23.34
CA PRO A 304 -4.81 -1.13 23.43
C PRO A 304 -4.12 -0.92 22.08
N LYS A 305 -3.45 0.24 21.91
CA LYS A 305 -2.51 0.43 20.80
C LYS A 305 -1.25 -0.42 21.03
N PRO A 306 -0.90 -1.36 20.14
CA PRO A 306 0.34 -2.13 20.26
C PRO A 306 1.57 -1.23 20.01
N TRP A 307 2.75 -1.68 20.43
CA TRP A 307 4.02 -1.04 20.04
C TRP A 307 4.33 -1.36 18.57
N ASP A 308 5.15 -0.55 17.91
CA ASP A 308 5.49 -0.75 16.50
C ASP A 308 7.00 -0.64 16.28
N VAL A 309 7.56 -1.60 15.55
CA VAL A 309 9.01 -1.67 15.29
C VAL A 309 9.50 -0.54 14.38
N LEU A 310 8.60 0.02 13.58
CA LEU A 310 8.86 1.15 12.69
C LEU A 310 8.52 2.49 13.33
N GLU A 311 8.05 2.51 14.58
CA GLU A 311 7.63 3.74 15.25
C GLU A 311 6.59 4.54 14.45
N SER A 312 5.61 3.87 13.82
CA SER A 312 4.53 4.60 13.14
C SER A 312 3.77 5.49 14.13
N PRO A 313 3.46 6.76 13.76
CA PRO A 313 2.70 7.69 14.59
C PRO A 313 1.35 7.13 15.08
N GLU A 314 0.71 6.26 14.30
CA GLU A 314 -0.54 5.57 14.68
C GLU A 314 -0.44 4.82 16.01
N TYR A 315 0.74 4.25 16.28
CA TYR A 315 1.04 3.36 17.39
C TYR A 315 1.91 4.03 18.46
N TYR A 316 2.24 5.30 18.29
CA TYR A 316 3.04 6.05 19.25
C TYR A 316 2.24 6.32 20.52
N ASN A 317 2.52 5.57 21.58
CA ASN A 317 1.77 5.63 22.85
C ASN A 317 2.64 5.44 24.10
N GLY A 318 3.97 5.47 23.95
CA GLY A 318 4.90 5.23 25.05
C GLY A 318 4.96 3.77 25.54
N ASN A 319 4.28 2.82 24.89
CA ASN A 319 4.34 1.39 25.22
C ASN A 319 5.53 0.67 24.55
N MET A 320 6.59 1.41 24.21
CA MET A 320 7.77 0.83 23.58
C MET A 320 8.54 -0.05 24.58
N PRO A 321 9.12 -1.18 24.12
CA PRO A 321 10.02 -1.98 24.93
C PRO A 321 11.19 -1.14 25.50
N PRO A 322 11.76 -1.49 26.66
CA PRO A 322 12.97 -0.82 27.17
C PRO A 322 14.11 -0.88 26.15
N ASN A 323 14.84 0.24 25.98
CA ASN A 323 15.91 0.41 24.98
C ASN A 323 15.45 0.18 23.53
N PHE A 324 14.18 0.47 23.23
CA PHE A 324 13.67 0.40 21.87
C PHE A 324 14.43 1.34 20.94
N GLU A 325 14.88 0.78 19.81
CA GLU A 325 15.42 1.51 18.68
C GLU A 325 14.62 1.07 17.44
N PRO A 326 14.03 2.02 16.69
CA PRO A 326 13.31 1.72 15.45
C PRO A 326 14.17 0.86 14.52
N TYR A 327 13.55 -0.10 13.82
CA TYR A 327 14.26 -1.08 13.02
C TYR A 327 15.29 -0.45 12.08
N PHE A 328 14.86 0.53 11.29
CA PHE A 328 15.71 1.22 10.33
C PHE A 328 16.75 2.15 10.96
N ASN A 329 16.63 2.50 12.24
CA ASN A 329 17.64 3.30 12.92
C ASN A 329 18.87 2.50 13.38
N ARG A 330 18.72 1.19 13.54
CA ARG A 330 19.80 0.28 13.97
C ARG A 330 20.97 0.32 12.98
N THR A 331 22.17 0.55 13.48
CA THR A 331 23.40 0.64 12.65
C THR A 331 23.61 -0.59 11.75
N LYS A 332 23.34 -1.80 12.28
CA LYS A 332 23.48 -3.05 11.51
C LYS A 332 22.47 -3.14 10.36
N VAL A 333 21.26 -2.61 10.56
CA VAL A 333 20.21 -2.58 9.52
C VAL A 333 20.63 -1.61 8.43
N LYS A 334 21.02 -0.37 8.79
CA LYS A 334 21.52 0.62 7.83
C LYS A 334 22.67 0.08 6.99
N ALA A 335 23.65 -0.55 7.63
CA ALA A 335 24.78 -1.16 6.95
C ALA A 335 24.38 -2.32 6.02
N ALA A 336 23.38 -3.14 6.39
CA ALA A 336 22.93 -4.26 5.58
C ALA A 336 22.21 -3.83 4.30
N ILE A 337 21.55 -2.67 4.32
CA ILE A 337 20.76 -2.13 3.20
C ILE A 337 21.45 -0.94 2.52
N HIS A 338 22.73 -0.69 2.81
CA HIS A 338 23.50 0.43 2.27
C HIS A 338 22.83 1.80 2.48
N ALA A 339 22.09 1.96 3.58
CA ALA A 339 21.55 3.25 3.99
C ALA A 339 22.62 4.10 4.71
N PRO A 340 22.53 5.44 4.67
CA PRO A 340 23.49 6.32 5.33
C PRO A 340 23.54 6.09 6.83
N LEU A 341 24.72 5.79 7.36
CA LEU A 341 24.89 5.41 8.78
C LEU A 341 24.62 6.55 9.76
N ASP A 342 24.82 7.79 9.33
CA ASP A 342 24.65 9.02 10.08
C ASP A 342 23.25 9.66 9.92
N SER A 343 22.42 9.13 9.02
CA SER A 343 21.02 9.55 8.89
C SER A 343 20.18 9.06 10.07
N HIS A 344 19.09 9.78 10.36
CA HIS A 344 18.03 9.31 11.25
C HIS A 344 16.80 9.03 10.40
N TRP A 345 16.35 7.78 10.38
CA TRP A 345 15.16 7.39 9.64
C TRP A 345 13.93 7.71 10.48
N GLU A 346 13.00 8.45 9.88
CA GLU A 346 11.66 8.69 10.40
C GLU A 346 10.67 8.12 9.37
N LEU A 347 9.59 7.51 9.84
CA LEU A 347 8.56 6.98 8.95
C LEU A 347 7.98 8.07 8.06
N CYS A 348 7.65 9.24 8.63
CA CYS A 348 7.39 10.46 7.89
C CYS A 348 8.31 11.53 8.45
N THR A 349 9.03 12.23 7.57
CA THR A 349 9.97 13.25 8.03
C THR A 349 9.25 14.38 8.74
N SER A 350 9.84 14.83 9.85
CA SER A 350 9.40 16.05 10.55
C SER A 350 9.79 17.34 9.81
N ARG A 351 10.66 17.24 8.79
CA ARG A 351 11.12 18.36 7.98
C ARG A 351 10.21 18.54 6.75
N PRO A 352 9.91 19.78 6.36
CA PRO A 352 9.10 20.02 5.18
C PRO A 352 9.81 19.53 3.92
N VAL A 353 9.16 18.62 3.18
CA VAL A 353 9.61 18.21 1.84
C VAL A 353 9.27 19.23 0.76
N PHE A 354 8.27 20.09 1.02
CA PHE A 354 7.96 21.27 0.21
C PHE A 354 8.40 22.53 0.94
N THR A 355 9.14 23.41 0.27
CA THR A 355 9.61 24.67 0.88
C THR A 355 8.44 25.50 1.41
N ASN A 356 8.66 26.16 2.55
CA ASN A 356 7.63 26.92 3.27
C ASN A 356 6.36 26.13 3.65
N TYR A 357 6.45 24.80 3.78
CA TYR A 357 5.33 23.95 4.19
C TYR A 357 4.08 24.06 3.28
N THR A 358 4.26 24.54 2.05
CA THR A 358 3.14 24.75 1.14
C THR A 358 3.39 23.99 -0.16
N ASP A 359 2.57 22.96 -0.40
CA ASP A 359 2.47 22.41 -1.75
C ASP A 359 1.61 23.37 -2.60
N LEU A 360 2.21 23.93 -3.64
CA LEU A 360 1.56 24.85 -4.59
C LEU A 360 0.93 24.13 -5.79
N SER A 361 0.91 22.80 -5.79
CA SER A 361 0.31 21.99 -6.85
C SER A 361 -1.17 22.26 -6.97
N SER A 362 -1.67 22.20 -8.20
CA SER A 362 -3.11 22.01 -8.40
C SER A 362 -3.50 20.57 -8.02
N PRO A 363 -4.74 20.30 -7.61
CA PRO A 363 -5.18 18.93 -7.42
C PRO A 363 -5.01 18.12 -8.71
N SER A 364 -4.39 16.95 -8.61
CA SER A 364 -4.08 16.10 -9.76
C SER A 364 -5.32 15.49 -10.45
N GLY A 365 -6.46 15.44 -9.74
CA GLY A 365 -7.72 14.82 -10.15
C GLY A 365 -8.74 15.72 -10.87
N ILE A 366 -8.35 16.93 -11.29
CA ILE A 366 -9.26 17.87 -11.96
C ILE A 366 -9.33 17.62 -13.48
N THR A 367 -10.41 18.08 -14.13
CA THR A 367 -10.50 18.12 -15.60
C THR A 367 -9.39 19.01 -16.17
N GLY A 368 -8.68 18.51 -17.18
CA GLY A 368 -7.45 19.10 -17.74
C GLY A 368 -6.17 18.76 -16.95
N GLY A 369 -6.31 18.16 -15.76
CA GLY A 369 -5.23 17.80 -14.88
C GLY A 369 -4.50 16.49 -15.25
N PRO A 370 -3.48 16.12 -14.47
CA PRO A 370 -2.71 14.90 -14.66
C PRO A 370 -3.53 13.61 -14.77
N LEU A 371 -4.56 13.42 -13.93
CA LEU A 371 -5.38 12.20 -13.94
C LEU A 371 -6.06 11.96 -15.29
N GLN A 372 -6.65 13.00 -15.88
CA GLN A 372 -7.28 12.89 -17.20
C GLN A 372 -6.27 12.41 -18.24
N ARG A 373 -5.09 13.05 -18.30
CA ARG A 373 -4.06 12.72 -19.29
C ARG A 373 -3.56 11.29 -19.14
N VAL A 374 -3.35 10.83 -17.91
CA VAL A 374 -2.86 9.47 -17.64
C VAL A 374 -3.92 8.43 -18.01
N ILE A 375 -5.22 8.67 -17.73
CA ILE A 375 -6.30 7.78 -18.16
C ILE A 375 -6.31 7.66 -19.69
N GLU A 376 -6.28 8.78 -20.39
CA GLU A 376 -6.39 8.84 -21.85
C GLU A 376 -5.14 8.24 -22.55
N ALA A 377 -3.96 8.35 -21.94
CA ALA A 377 -2.72 7.81 -22.49
C ALA A 377 -2.56 6.30 -22.24
N THR A 378 -2.94 5.80 -21.06
CA THR A 378 -2.62 4.42 -20.65
C THR A 378 -3.80 3.46 -20.80
N ASN A 379 -5.03 3.97 -20.71
CA ASN A 379 -6.24 3.15 -20.61
C ASN A 379 -6.18 2.10 -19.47
N ASN A 380 -5.34 2.32 -18.45
CA ASN A 380 -5.06 1.39 -17.36
C ASN A 380 -4.81 2.14 -16.04
N VAL A 381 -5.86 2.79 -15.53
CA VAL A 381 -5.83 3.50 -14.26
C VAL A 381 -6.74 2.81 -13.25
N VAL A 382 -6.21 2.58 -12.06
CA VAL A 382 -6.89 1.85 -11.00
C VAL A 382 -6.89 2.67 -9.71
N ILE A 383 -8.07 3.04 -9.22
CA ILE A 383 -8.24 3.72 -7.93
C ILE A 383 -8.97 2.77 -6.98
N ARG A 384 -8.42 2.59 -5.78
CA ARG A 384 -8.90 1.68 -4.75
C ARG A 384 -9.11 2.45 -3.45
N HIS A 385 -10.05 2.00 -2.64
CA HIS A 385 -10.36 2.67 -1.37
C HIS A 385 -10.84 1.67 -0.32
N GLY A 386 -10.22 1.65 0.85
CA GLY A 386 -10.72 0.96 2.02
C GLY A 386 -11.98 1.63 2.57
N THR A 387 -13.01 0.85 2.94
CA THR A 387 -14.25 1.42 3.48
C THR A 387 -14.17 1.84 4.95
N MET A 388 -13.06 1.52 5.62
CA MET A 388 -12.75 1.94 6.99
C MET A 388 -11.72 3.07 7.05
N ASP A 389 -11.34 3.66 5.92
CA ASP A 389 -10.51 4.86 5.91
C ASP A 389 -11.36 6.11 6.20
N MET A 390 -10.97 6.87 7.23
CA MET A 390 -11.54 8.17 7.54
C MET A 390 -10.66 9.32 7.06
N ILE A 391 -9.33 9.17 7.02
CA ILE A 391 -8.46 10.28 6.58
C ILE A 391 -8.76 10.66 5.14
N LEU A 392 -9.02 9.68 4.28
CA LEU A 392 -9.52 9.89 2.94
C LEU A 392 -10.75 9.01 2.79
N MET A 393 -11.90 9.61 2.48
CA MET A 393 -13.14 8.84 2.41
C MET A 393 -13.45 8.46 0.97
N VAL A 394 -14.00 7.25 0.81
CA VAL A 394 -14.54 6.72 -0.46
C VAL A 394 -15.37 7.76 -1.21
N ASN A 395 -16.25 8.47 -0.50
CA ASN A 395 -17.14 9.49 -1.07
C ASN A 395 -16.38 10.71 -1.62
N GLY A 396 -15.30 11.12 -0.96
CA GLY A 396 -14.45 12.23 -1.41
C GLY A 396 -13.74 11.91 -2.73
N SER A 397 -13.21 10.70 -2.85
CA SER A 397 -12.65 10.17 -4.09
C SER A 397 -13.70 10.09 -5.20
N LEU A 398 -14.90 9.57 -4.91
CA LEU A 398 -15.98 9.45 -5.88
C LEU A 398 -16.49 10.80 -6.37
N LEU A 399 -16.65 11.79 -5.50
CA LEU A 399 -16.99 13.17 -5.88
C LEU A 399 -16.01 13.75 -6.90
N THR A 400 -14.72 13.58 -6.61
CA THR A 400 -13.64 14.04 -7.49
C THR A 400 -13.78 13.39 -8.87
N LEU A 401 -13.99 12.07 -8.90
CA LEU A 401 -14.17 11.33 -10.16
C LEU A 401 -15.47 11.65 -10.89
N GLN A 402 -16.57 11.92 -10.19
CA GLN A 402 -17.82 12.34 -10.81
C GLN A 402 -17.72 13.75 -11.43
N ASN A 403 -16.84 14.60 -10.90
CA ASN A 403 -16.59 15.92 -11.49
C ASN A 403 -15.56 15.89 -12.63
N LEU A 404 -14.70 14.88 -12.69
CA LEU A 404 -13.69 14.69 -13.74
C LEU A 404 -14.35 14.39 -15.10
N THR A 405 -13.87 15.06 -16.15
CA THR A 405 -14.18 14.71 -17.55
C THR A 405 -13.00 14.02 -18.18
N TRP A 406 -13.22 12.83 -18.75
CA TRP A 406 -12.21 12.09 -19.51
C TRP A 406 -12.83 11.41 -20.72
N ASN A 407 -12.07 11.34 -21.82
CA ASN A 407 -12.57 10.81 -23.10
C ASN A 407 -13.90 11.48 -23.52
N GLY A 408 -14.04 12.78 -23.24
CA GLY A 408 -15.19 13.61 -23.61
C GLY A 408 -16.46 13.44 -22.76
N VAL A 409 -16.43 12.62 -21.70
CA VAL A 409 -17.60 12.38 -20.84
C VAL A 409 -17.24 12.63 -19.38
N GLN A 410 -18.10 13.37 -18.67
CA GLN A 410 -17.96 13.65 -17.25
C GLN A 410 -18.47 12.48 -16.40
N GLY A 411 -17.67 12.06 -15.42
CA GLY A 411 -18.03 11.08 -14.41
C GLY A 411 -18.28 9.67 -14.93
N PHE A 412 -18.41 8.71 -14.02
CA PHE A 412 -18.93 7.39 -14.35
C PHE A 412 -20.42 7.47 -14.66
N SER A 413 -20.86 6.67 -15.62
CA SER A 413 -22.27 6.53 -15.98
C SER A 413 -23.09 5.74 -14.94
N SER A 414 -22.42 4.96 -14.11
CA SER A 414 -23.02 4.14 -13.06
C SER A 414 -22.12 4.02 -11.82
N PRO A 415 -22.70 3.82 -10.61
CA PRO A 415 -21.91 3.55 -9.42
C PRO A 415 -21.17 2.20 -9.48
N PRO A 416 -20.09 2.04 -8.68
CA PRO A 416 -19.54 0.74 -8.33
C PRO A 416 -20.66 -0.18 -7.87
N SER A 417 -20.83 -1.28 -8.59
CA SER A 417 -21.97 -2.19 -8.41
C SER A 417 -21.63 -3.64 -8.74
N LYS A 418 -20.55 -3.87 -9.50
CA LYS A 418 -20.07 -5.21 -9.77
C LYS A 418 -19.34 -5.73 -8.53
N PRO A 419 -19.51 -6.99 -8.14
CA PRO A 419 -18.76 -7.54 -7.02
C PRO A 419 -17.27 -7.61 -7.38
N PHE A 420 -16.43 -7.09 -6.49
CA PHE A 420 -15.00 -7.36 -6.49
C PHE A 420 -14.76 -8.67 -5.76
N ILE A 421 -14.20 -9.63 -6.48
CA ILE A 421 -13.94 -10.97 -6.00
C ILE A 421 -12.45 -11.25 -5.91
N ALA A 422 -12.00 -11.66 -4.72
CA ALA A 422 -10.71 -12.32 -4.55
C ALA A 422 -10.93 -13.83 -4.35
N PRO A 423 -10.13 -14.68 -4.98
CA PRO A 423 -10.19 -16.12 -4.77
C PRO A 423 -9.97 -16.46 -3.31
N LYS A 424 -10.55 -17.59 -2.88
CA LYS A 424 -10.19 -18.19 -1.60
C LYS A 424 -8.70 -18.48 -1.64
N ALA A 425 -7.92 -18.00 -0.67
CA ALA A 425 -6.55 -18.49 -0.61
C ALA A 425 -6.62 -20.01 -0.45
N THR A 426 -5.91 -20.72 -1.30
CA THR A 426 -5.61 -22.12 -1.04
C THR A 426 -4.85 -22.19 0.29
N ASP A 427 -4.80 -23.37 0.91
CA ASP A 427 -4.09 -23.58 2.19
C ASP A 427 -2.60 -23.12 2.16
N ARG A 428 -2.07 -22.75 0.98
CA ARG A 428 -0.72 -22.26 0.73
C ARG A 428 -0.52 -20.74 0.90
N ILE A 429 -1.57 -19.93 0.85
CA ILE A 429 -1.52 -18.46 1.05
C ILE A 429 -2.48 -18.03 2.19
N ALA A 430 -2.64 -18.91 3.19
CA ALA A 430 -3.55 -18.66 4.30
C ALA A 430 -3.01 -17.58 5.25
N GLY A 431 -3.78 -16.51 5.42
CA GLY A 431 -3.49 -15.46 6.40
C GLY A 431 -4.59 -14.39 6.51
N PHE A 432 -5.20 -13.99 5.38
CA PHE A 432 -6.20 -12.91 5.28
C PHE A 432 -7.18 -13.20 4.14
N SER A 433 -7.71 -14.42 4.08
CA SER A 433 -8.83 -14.71 3.18
C SER A 433 -10.11 -14.29 3.89
N GLY A 434 -10.77 -13.24 3.39
CA GLY A 434 -12.16 -12.99 3.71
C GLY A 434 -12.96 -14.28 3.46
N GLY A 435 -13.78 -14.69 4.44
CA GLY A 435 -14.65 -15.87 4.30
C GLY A 435 -15.66 -15.73 3.15
N SER A 436 -15.86 -14.51 2.66
CA SER A 436 -16.64 -14.18 1.47
C SER A 436 -15.72 -13.89 0.28
N ARG A 437 -15.97 -14.57 -0.85
CA ARG A 437 -15.33 -14.29 -2.14
C ARG A 437 -15.45 -12.83 -2.55
N VAL A 438 -16.51 -12.14 -2.13
CA VAL A 438 -16.74 -10.71 -2.41
C VAL A 438 -16.08 -9.87 -1.32
N LEU A 439 -15.11 -9.03 -1.73
CA LEU A 439 -14.35 -8.12 -0.87
C LEU A 439 -14.71 -6.65 -1.12
N GLY A 440 -15.66 -6.36 -2.01
CA GLY A 440 -16.19 -5.02 -2.23
C GLY A 440 -16.90 -4.87 -3.56
N LEU A 441 -16.98 -3.63 -4.04
CA LEU A 441 -17.65 -3.27 -5.28
C LEU A 441 -16.70 -2.57 -6.22
N TRP A 442 -16.87 -2.77 -7.52
CA TRP A 442 -16.06 -2.10 -8.52
C TRP A 442 -16.86 -1.65 -9.75
N VAL A 443 -16.28 -0.71 -10.50
CA VAL A 443 -16.72 -0.22 -11.80
C VAL A 443 -15.50 0.07 -12.68
N GLN A 444 -15.68 -0.01 -13.99
CA GLN A 444 -14.68 0.38 -14.97
C GLN A 444 -15.37 1.05 -16.15
N GLU A 445 -14.87 2.22 -16.54
CA GLU A 445 -15.31 2.95 -17.73
C GLU A 445 -14.13 3.68 -18.37
N ARG A 446 -13.96 3.51 -19.68
CA ARG A 446 -13.06 4.34 -20.52
C ARG A 446 -11.63 4.45 -19.95
N GLY A 447 -11.05 3.32 -19.53
CA GLY A 447 -9.66 3.24 -19.04
C GLY A 447 -9.46 3.50 -17.54
N LEU A 448 -10.51 3.89 -16.81
CA LEU A 448 -10.48 4.11 -15.38
C LEU A 448 -11.30 3.04 -14.65
N SER A 449 -10.71 2.43 -13.62
CA SER A 449 -11.36 1.49 -12.70
C SER A 449 -11.41 2.06 -11.29
N PHE A 450 -12.56 1.97 -10.62
CA PHE A 450 -12.71 2.30 -9.21
C PHE A 450 -13.18 1.07 -8.44
N CYS A 451 -12.64 0.81 -7.24
CA CYS A 451 -13.10 -0.29 -6.39
C CYS A 451 -13.01 0.05 -4.90
N THR A 452 -14.04 -0.34 -4.16
CA THR A 452 -14.03 -0.36 -2.70
C THR A 452 -13.46 -1.67 -2.18
N VAL A 453 -12.84 -1.64 -1.01
CA VAL A 453 -12.40 -2.82 -0.27
C VAL A 453 -13.03 -2.78 1.11
N GLU A 454 -14.00 -3.67 1.30
CA GLU A 454 -14.78 -3.74 2.53
C GLU A 454 -13.90 -4.16 3.71
N LEU A 455 -14.14 -3.53 4.87
CA LEU A 455 -13.42 -3.82 6.11
C LEU A 455 -11.90 -3.64 5.97
N SER A 456 -11.47 -2.70 5.13
CA SER A 456 -10.08 -2.30 4.98
C SER A 456 -9.92 -0.84 5.41
N GLY A 457 -8.88 -0.55 6.17
CA GLY A 457 -8.41 0.81 6.39
C GLY A 457 -7.61 1.36 5.20
N HIS A 458 -6.92 2.47 5.45
CA HIS A 458 -6.11 3.26 4.51
C HIS A 458 -5.04 2.43 3.79
N GLU A 459 -4.29 1.62 4.56
CA GLU A 459 -3.22 0.74 4.07
C GLU A 459 -3.79 -0.58 3.54
N VAL A 460 -4.55 -0.54 2.45
CA VAL A 460 -5.28 -1.71 1.95
C VAL A 460 -4.43 -2.98 1.83
N PRO A 461 -3.18 -2.96 1.34
CA PRO A 461 -2.38 -4.18 1.30
C PRO A 461 -1.96 -4.70 2.68
N ALA A 462 -1.92 -3.88 3.74
CA ALA A 462 -1.71 -4.36 5.11
C ALA A 462 -2.98 -5.01 5.69
N TYR A 463 -4.15 -4.40 5.48
CA TYR A 463 -5.43 -4.86 6.06
C TYR A 463 -6.07 -6.01 5.28
N GLN A 464 -6.07 -5.92 3.95
CA GLN A 464 -6.68 -6.89 3.02
C GLN A 464 -5.68 -7.29 1.92
N PRO A 465 -4.57 -7.98 2.27
CA PRO A 465 -3.50 -8.28 1.31
C PRO A 465 -3.95 -9.14 0.12
N SER A 466 -4.92 -10.03 0.31
CA SER A 466 -5.50 -10.84 -0.77
C SER A 466 -6.24 -10.00 -1.81
N ALA A 467 -6.91 -8.95 -1.35
CA ALA A 467 -7.57 -7.97 -2.20
C ALA A 467 -6.54 -7.18 -3.03
N ALA A 468 -5.54 -6.62 -2.35
CA ALA A 468 -4.48 -5.84 -2.98
C ALA A 468 -3.71 -6.67 -4.03
N PHE A 469 -3.39 -7.93 -3.72
CA PHE A 469 -2.71 -8.83 -4.65
C PHE A 469 -3.56 -9.12 -5.89
N ARG A 470 -4.88 -9.32 -5.74
CA ARG A 470 -5.80 -9.50 -6.88
C ARG A 470 -5.88 -8.27 -7.76
N GLN A 471 -5.84 -7.09 -7.14
CA GLN A 471 -5.88 -5.82 -7.86
C GLN A 471 -4.58 -5.57 -8.63
N LEU A 472 -3.44 -6.02 -8.09
CA LEU A 472 -2.17 -6.03 -8.82
C LEU A 472 -2.25 -6.94 -10.07
N GLU A 473 -2.78 -8.16 -9.96
CA GLU A 473 -2.96 -9.04 -11.12
C GLU A 473 -3.77 -8.35 -12.23
N TYR A 474 -4.83 -7.63 -11.87
CA TYR A 474 -5.62 -6.85 -12.81
C TYR A 474 -4.81 -5.72 -13.45
N LEU A 475 -4.09 -4.93 -12.64
CA LEU A 475 -3.23 -3.84 -13.15
C LEU A 475 -2.20 -4.33 -14.16
N LEU A 476 -1.56 -5.47 -13.86
CA LEU A 476 -0.53 -6.10 -14.69
C LEU A 476 -1.11 -6.85 -15.91
N GLY A 477 -2.44 -6.85 -16.09
CA GLY A 477 -3.13 -7.53 -17.19
C GLY A 477 -3.05 -9.05 -17.11
N ARG A 478 -2.86 -9.62 -15.90
CA ARG A 478 -2.92 -11.07 -15.65
C ARG A 478 -4.35 -11.59 -15.61
N ILE A 479 -5.31 -10.72 -15.26
CA ILE A 479 -6.74 -10.99 -15.31
C ILE A 479 -7.48 -9.84 -15.99
N ASP A 480 -8.58 -10.14 -16.67
CA ASP A 480 -9.33 -9.15 -17.45
C ASP A 480 -10.25 -8.27 -16.59
N ASN A 481 -10.67 -8.76 -15.42
CA ASN A 481 -11.60 -8.05 -14.55
C ASN A 481 -11.60 -8.58 -13.11
N LEU A 482 -12.14 -7.77 -12.19
CA LEU A 482 -12.19 -8.09 -10.76
C LEU A 482 -13.39 -8.93 -10.32
N THR A 483 -14.26 -9.37 -11.22
CA THR A 483 -15.38 -10.29 -10.89
C THR A 483 -14.99 -11.75 -11.10
N ILE A 484 -13.77 -12.02 -11.58
CA ILE A 484 -13.27 -13.38 -11.80
C ILE A 484 -13.07 -14.10 -10.47
N ALA A 485 -13.84 -15.16 -10.29
CA ALA A 485 -13.86 -15.94 -9.06
C ALA A 485 -12.95 -17.18 -9.07
N GLY A 486 -12.18 -17.37 -10.15
CA GLY A 486 -11.13 -18.40 -10.26
C GLY A 486 -9.90 -18.07 -9.40
N ASP A 487 -8.90 -18.95 -9.41
CA ASP A 487 -7.72 -18.83 -8.55
C ASP A 487 -6.87 -17.58 -8.83
N PHE A 488 -5.93 -17.29 -7.93
CA PHE A 488 -4.86 -16.35 -8.22
C PHE A 488 -4.05 -16.87 -9.40
N VAL A 489 -3.62 -15.97 -10.28
CA VAL A 489 -2.70 -16.28 -11.35
C VAL A 489 -1.32 -16.47 -10.72
N GLU A 490 -1.10 -17.64 -10.15
CA GLU A 490 0.22 -18.09 -9.77
C GLU A 490 0.96 -18.50 -11.04
N ASP A 491 1.99 -17.76 -11.43
CA ASP A 491 2.91 -18.23 -12.46
C ASP A 491 3.75 -19.38 -11.89
N THR A 492 3.16 -20.58 -11.85
CA THR A 492 3.72 -21.95 -11.80
C THR A 492 4.86 -22.31 -10.82
N TRP A 493 5.54 -21.36 -10.18
CA TRP A 493 6.80 -21.60 -9.49
C TRP A 493 6.62 -22.02 -8.02
N LEU A 494 5.53 -21.57 -7.37
CA LEU A 494 5.10 -22.12 -6.07
C LEU A 494 4.51 -23.54 -6.21
N ILE A 495 4.08 -23.92 -7.43
CA ILE A 495 3.49 -25.22 -7.73
C ILE A 495 4.59 -26.27 -8.01
N GLU A 496 5.69 -25.89 -8.68
CA GLU A 496 6.71 -26.85 -9.14
C GLU A 496 7.59 -27.49 -8.06
N LYS A 497 7.57 -27.02 -6.80
CA LYS A 497 8.32 -27.66 -5.71
C LYS A 497 7.45 -28.18 -4.57
N GLY A 498 6.51 -29.09 -4.88
CA GLY A 498 6.07 -30.02 -3.84
C GLY A 498 4.91 -30.99 -4.06
N ARG A 499 4.17 -31.03 -5.18
CA ARG A 499 3.35 -32.19 -5.59
C ARG A 499 2.76 -32.04 -7.00
N PRO A 500 2.58 -33.13 -7.77
CA PRO A 500 2.14 -33.09 -9.16
C PRO A 500 0.67 -32.69 -9.28
N VAL A 501 0.38 -31.90 -10.31
CA VAL A 501 -0.93 -31.85 -10.96
C VAL A 501 -1.14 -33.22 -11.59
N ASP A 502 -1.86 -34.12 -10.92
CA ASP A 502 -2.60 -35.21 -11.54
C ASP A 502 -3.45 -35.94 -10.49
N GLN A 503 -4.71 -36.21 -10.86
CA GLN A 503 -5.73 -36.99 -10.16
C GLN A 503 -6.59 -36.26 -9.11
N MET A 504 -7.59 -35.53 -9.60
CA MET A 504 -8.96 -35.74 -9.10
C MET A 504 -9.88 -35.85 -10.31
N HIS A 505 -10.01 -37.08 -10.79
CA HIS A 505 -11.16 -37.49 -11.59
C HIS A 505 -12.43 -37.22 -10.79
N ASP A 506 -13.45 -36.78 -11.51
CA ASP A 506 -14.85 -36.80 -11.10
C ASP A 506 -15.17 -38.06 -10.27
N HIS A 507 -15.69 -37.85 -9.06
CA HIS A 507 -16.67 -38.79 -8.52
C HIS A 507 -17.87 -38.01 -7.98
N PRO A 508 -19.09 -38.47 -8.30
CA PRO A 508 -20.31 -37.73 -8.01
C PRO A 508 -20.63 -37.79 -6.53
N ILE A 509 -21.30 -36.74 -6.06
CA ILE A 509 -22.00 -36.69 -4.78
C ILE A 509 -23.10 -37.76 -4.82
N GLU A 510 -22.98 -38.81 -4.01
CA GLU A 510 -24.11 -39.63 -3.55
C GLU A 510 -24.14 -39.64 -2.02
N ASP A 511 -25.29 -39.19 -1.51
CA ASP A 511 -25.97 -39.41 -0.23
C ASP A 511 -25.20 -39.91 1.02
N CYS A 512 -25.22 -39.08 2.07
CA CYS A 512 -25.50 -39.46 3.46
C CYS A 512 -26.07 -38.27 4.24
#